data_AF-A0A379VPF0-F1
#
_entry.id   AF-A0A379VPF0-F1
#
_cell.length_a   1.000
_cell.length_b   1.000
_cell.length_c   1.000
_cell.angle_alpha   90.00
_cell.angle_beta   90.00
_cell.angle_gamma   90.00
#
_symmetry.space_group_name_H-M   'P 1'
#
loop_
_entity.id
_entity.type
_entity.pdbx_description
1 polymer ?
#
loop_
_entity_poly.entity_id
_entity_poly.type
_entity_poly.pdbx_seq_one_letter_code
_entity_poly.pdbx_strand_id
1 'polypeptide(L)'
;MAVRKALDNALAIAESRHGRLIDKPDLKSAMDYWHNQAARIGLTGAYSPHSLRYAWAQDAISHYLAQGFNRKEALAIVAMNLGHGDGRGRYVAQVYGQI
;
A
#
# COMPACT_ATOMS: atom_id res chain seq x y z
N MET A 1 -1.25 12.91 -17.08
CA MET A 1 -2.19 12.16 -16.21
C MET A 1 -1.93 12.51 -14.75
N ALA A 2 -2.97 12.50 -13.91
CA ALA A 2 -2.88 12.88 -12.49
C ALA A 2 -1.81 12.06 -11.72
N VAL A 3 -1.69 10.75 -12.00
CA VAL A 3 -0.73 9.86 -11.33
C VAL A 3 0.73 10.26 -11.60
N ARG A 4 1.09 10.54 -12.85
CA ARG A 4 2.45 10.98 -13.21
C ARG A 4 2.82 12.27 -12.47
N LYS A 5 1.91 13.26 -12.47
CA LYS A 5 2.13 14.52 -11.75
C LYS A 5 2.31 14.29 -10.24
N ALA A 6 1.56 13.38 -9.64
CA ALA A 6 1.72 13.03 -8.23
C ALA A 6 3.09 12.40 -7.94
N LEU A 7 3.58 11.53 -8.83
CA LEU A 7 4.92 10.92 -8.72
C LEU A 7 6.03 11.95 -8.86
N ASP A 8 5.96 12.80 -9.90
CA ASP A 8 6.97 13.84 -10.14
C ASP A 8 7.07 14.79 -8.94
N ASN A 9 5.92 15.19 -8.37
CA ASN A 9 5.88 15.99 -7.15
C ASN A 9 6.49 15.26 -5.93
N ALA A 10 6.19 13.98 -5.75
CA ALA A 10 6.72 13.19 -4.65
C ALA A 10 8.25 13.04 -4.74
N LEU A 11 8.78 12.82 -5.95
CA LEU A 11 10.22 12.75 -6.20
C LEU A 11 10.91 14.08 -5.88
N ALA A 12 10.40 15.20 -6.41
CA ALA A 12 10.94 16.53 -6.13
C ALA A 12 10.94 16.86 -4.62
N ILE A 13 9.87 16.49 -3.91
CA ILE A 13 9.80 16.64 -2.45
C ILE A 13 10.86 15.79 -1.75
N ALA A 14 11.00 14.51 -2.12
CA ALA A 14 11.98 13.62 -1.51
C ALA A 14 13.41 14.11 -1.75
N GLU A 15 13.75 14.55 -2.96
CA GLU A 15 15.05 15.14 -3.30
C GLU A 15 15.39 16.32 -2.40
N SER A 16 14.43 17.23 -2.19
CA SER A 16 14.60 18.40 -1.31
C SER A 16 14.73 18.06 0.19
N ARG A 17 14.42 16.81 0.57
CA ARG A 17 14.32 16.32 1.95
C ARG A 17 15.24 15.14 2.22
N HIS A 18 16.38 15.07 1.54
CA HIS A 18 17.37 14.00 1.71
C HIS A 18 16.77 12.59 1.52
N GLY A 19 15.91 12.43 0.51
CA GLY A 19 15.24 11.18 0.17
C GLY A 19 13.96 10.90 0.98
N ARG A 20 13.47 11.84 1.79
CA ARG A 20 12.28 11.63 2.65
C ARG A 20 11.04 12.32 2.12
N LEU A 21 9.95 11.58 1.95
CA LEU A 21 8.64 12.20 1.67
C LEU A 21 8.08 12.97 2.88
N ILE A 22 8.28 12.42 4.09
CA ILE A 22 7.89 13.03 5.34
C ILE A 22 9.15 13.38 6.11
N ASP A 23 9.45 14.67 6.20
CA ASP A 23 10.62 15.17 6.90
C ASP A 23 10.25 15.52 8.35
N LYS A 24 10.49 14.54 9.24
CA LYS A 24 10.23 14.65 10.68
C LYS A 24 11.46 14.15 11.44
N PRO A 25 11.69 14.66 12.68
CA PRO A 25 12.91 14.37 13.43
C PRO A 25 13.04 12.90 13.81
N ASP A 26 11.94 12.16 13.91
CA ASP A 26 11.90 10.76 14.30
C ASP A 26 10.76 10.00 13.60
N LEU A 27 10.83 8.67 13.66
CA LEU A 27 9.85 7.78 13.02
C LEU A 27 8.44 7.95 13.59
N LYS A 28 8.30 8.17 14.91
CA LYS A 28 7.01 8.34 15.56
C LYS A 28 6.30 9.59 15.03
N SER A 29 7.01 10.71 15.00
CA SER A 29 6.53 11.98 14.44
C SER A 29 6.16 11.87 12.96
N ALA A 30 6.91 11.08 12.18
CA ALA A 30 6.59 10.81 10.78
C ALA A 30 5.30 9.99 10.60
N MET A 31 5.14 8.93 11.40
CA MET A 31 3.93 8.10 11.39
C MET A 31 2.70 8.89 11.83
N ASP A 32 2.82 9.71 12.87
CA ASP A 32 1.70 10.53 13.37
C ASP A 32 1.31 11.59 12.33
N TYR A 33 2.27 12.21 11.64
CA TYR A 33 1.97 13.09 10.51
C TYR A 33 1.18 12.35 9.42
N TRP A 34 1.63 11.17 9.00
CA TRP A 34 0.93 10.36 8.00
C TRP A 34 -0.50 10.00 8.42
N HIS A 35 -0.68 9.49 9.64
CA HIS A 35 -2.00 9.14 10.18
C HIS A 35 -2.96 10.33 10.18
N ASN A 36 -2.46 11.51 10.57
CA ASN A 36 -3.27 12.73 10.56
C ASN A 36 -3.66 13.15 9.14
N GLN A 37 -2.75 13.03 8.16
CA GLN A 37 -3.10 13.29 6.75
C GLN A 37 -4.14 12.29 6.22
N ALA A 38 -3.98 11.00 6.53
CA ALA A 38 -4.92 9.95 6.15
C ALA A 38 -6.31 10.18 6.75
N ALA A 39 -6.38 10.53 8.03
CA ALA A 39 -7.65 10.85 8.70
C ALA A 39 -8.34 12.06 8.07
N ARG A 40 -7.59 13.10 7.70
CA ARG A 40 -8.13 14.31 7.04
C ARG A 40 -8.78 14.03 5.69
N ILE A 41 -8.37 12.97 5.00
CA ILE A 41 -8.97 12.56 3.72
C ILE A 41 -10.00 11.43 3.89
N GLY A 42 -10.46 11.19 5.12
CA GLY A 42 -11.52 10.21 5.40
C GLY A 42 -11.05 8.76 5.52
N LEU A 43 -9.73 8.50 5.47
CA LEU A 43 -9.19 7.18 5.80
C LEU A 43 -9.17 7.05 7.33
N THR A 44 -10.32 6.73 7.91
CA THR A 44 -10.54 6.56 9.35
C THR A 44 -11.11 5.17 9.67
N GLY A 45 -11.23 4.82 10.95
CA GLY A 45 -11.82 3.55 11.39
C GLY A 45 -10.82 2.41 11.51
N ALA A 46 -11.34 1.19 11.73
CA ALA A 46 -10.57 0.01 12.13
C ALA A 46 -9.42 -0.36 11.17
N TYR A 47 -9.54 0.03 9.90
CA TYR A 47 -8.55 -0.26 8.88
C TYR A 47 -7.68 0.95 8.51
N SER A 48 -7.79 2.11 9.16
CA SER A 48 -6.86 3.22 8.89
C SER A 48 -5.49 2.96 9.52
N PRO A 49 -4.35 3.16 8.81
CA PRO A 49 -4.13 3.52 7.39
C PRO A 49 -3.99 2.31 6.45
N HIS A 50 -4.20 1.09 6.94
CA HIS A 50 -4.11 -0.16 6.19
C HIS A 50 -5.14 -0.30 5.06
N SER A 51 -6.19 0.52 5.04
CA SER A 51 -7.27 0.49 4.05
C SER A 51 -6.74 0.61 2.62
N LEU A 52 -5.73 1.45 2.39
CA LEU A 52 -5.06 1.54 1.08
C LEU A 52 -4.29 0.27 0.72
N ARG A 53 -3.65 -0.37 1.72
CA ARG A 53 -2.96 -1.65 1.52
C ARG A 53 -3.94 -2.77 1.21
N TYR A 54 -5.12 -2.77 1.84
CA TYR A 54 -6.21 -3.69 1.56
C TYR A 54 -6.76 -3.51 0.15
N ALA A 55 -7.13 -2.27 -0.20
CA ALA A 55 -7.64 -1.94 -1.53
C ALA A 55 -6.63 -2.36 -2.62
N TRP A 56 -5.37 -1.98 -2.45
CA TRP A 56 -4.31 -2.37 -3.39
C TRP A 56 -4.15 -3.90 -3.49
N ALA A 57 -4.18 -4.63 -2.37
CA ALA A 57 -4.03 -6.09 -2.39
C ALA A 57 -5.21 -6.77 -3.09
N GLN A 58 -6.43 -6.30 -2.87
CA GLN A 58 -7.64 -6.81 -3.51
C GLN A 58 -7.64 -6.53 -5.02
N ASP A 59 -7.30 -5.30 -5.41
CA ASP A 59 -7.17 -4.92 -6.83
C ASP A 59 -6.08 -5.74 -7.53
N ALA A 60 -4.93 -5.93 -6.87
CA ALA A 60 -3.83 -6.73 -7.40
C ALA A 60 -4.23 -8.21 -7.56
N ILE A 61 -4.94 -8.80 -6.60
CA ILE A 61 -5.46 -10.17 -6.72
C ILE A 61 -6.40 -10.26 -7.94
N SER A 62 -7.37 -9.35 -8.05
CA SER A 62 -8.31 -9.31 -9.18
C SER A 62 -7.60 -9.13 -10.52
N HIS A 63 -6.58 -8.29 -10.58
CA HIS A 63 -5.77 -8.05 -11.76
C HIS A 63 -5.06 -9.32 -12.25
N TYR A 64 -4.38 -10.05 -11.36
CA TYR A 64 -3.70 -11.29 -11.74
C TYR A 64 -4.68 -12.41 -12.11
N LEU A 65 -5.81 -12.51 -11.42
CA LEU A 65 -6.87 -13.46 -11.83
C LEU A 65 -7.39 -13.15 -13.23
N ALA A 66 -7.61 -11.86 -13.55
CA ALA A 66 -8.05 -11.43 -14.89
C ALA A 66 -7.00 -11.68 -15.99
N GLN A 67 -5.72 -11.78 -15.63
CA GLN A 67 -4.63 -12.16 -16.53
C GLN A 67 -4.51 -13.68 -16.73
N GLY A 68 -5.35 -14.49 -16.08
CA GLY A 68 -5.38 -15.95 -16.24
C GLY A 68 -4.53 -16.72 -15.24
N PHE A 69 -3.91 -16.07 -14.26
CA PHE A 69 -3.23 -16.77 -13.17
C PHE A 69 -4.23 -17.53 -12.32
N ASN A 70 -3.84 -18.70 -11.82
CA ASN A 70 -4.68 -19.38 -10.84
C ASN A 70 -4.61 -18.68 -9.48
N ARG A 71 -5.59 -18.97 -8.62
CA ARG A 71 -5.70 -18.30 -7.31
C ARG A 71 -4.46 -18.45 -6.44
N LYS A 72 -3.77 -19.60 -6.49
CA LYS A 72 -2.56 -19.83 -5.69
C LYS A 72 -1.41 -18.93 -6.15
N GLU A 73 -1.22 -18.81 -7.46
CA GLU A 73 -0.21 -17.94 -8.07
C GLU A 73 -0.49 -16.46 -7.78
N ALA A 74 -1.73 -16.01 -8.02
CA ALA A 74 -2.13 -14.63 -7.75
C ALA A 74 -1.86 -14.23 -6.29
N LEU A 75 -2.20 -15.10 -5.34
CA LEU A 75 -1.98 -14.87 -3.92
C LEU A 75 -0.49 -14.89 -3.54
N ALA A 76 0.32 -15.76 -4.17
CA ALA A 76 1.76 -15.81 -3.92
C ALA A 76 2.45 -14.53 -4.44
N ILE A 77 2.09 -14.06 -5.63
CA ILE A 77 2.62 -12.81 -6.21
C ILE A 77 2.25 -11.62 -5.31
N VAL A 78 0.99 -11.52 -4.89
CA VAL A 78 0.53 -10.45 -4.00
C VAL A 78 1.25 -10.52 -2.65
N ALA A 79 1.47 -11.72 -2.11
CA ALA A 79 2.26 -11.89 -0.89
C ALA A 79 3.71 -11.40 -1.04
N MET A 80 4.37 -11.69 -2.17
CA MET A 80 5.70 -11.18 -2.47
C MET A 80 5.74 -9.65 -2.57
N ASN A 81 4.80 -9.05 -3.31
CA ASN A 81 4.71 -7.60 -3.47
C ASN A 81 4.42 -6.87 -2.16
N LEU A 82 3.69 -7.52 -1.24
CA LEU A 82 3.45 -7.02 0.12
C LEU A 82 4.68 -7.17 1.03
N GLY A 83 5.74 -7.86 0.59
CA GLY A 83 6.94 -8.16 1.38
C GLY A 83 6.79 -9.34 2.34
N HIS A 84 5.81 -10.22 2.13
CA HIS A 84 5.55 -11.39 2.98
C HIS A 84 6.26 -12.66 2.51
N GLY A 85 6.81 -12.67 1.29
CA GLY A 85 7.36 -13.86 0.63
C GLY A 85 6.29 -14.72 -0.05
N ASP A 86 6.72 -15.63 -0.92
CA ASP A 86 5.87 -16.48 -1.78
C ASP A 86 5.04 -17.52 -1.00
N GLY A 87 5.55 -17.99 0.15
CA GLY A 87 4.85 -18.94 1.03
C GLY A 87 3.64 -18.39 1.79
N ARG A 88 3.31 -17.10 1.66
CA ARG A 88 2.28 -16.42 2.47
C ARG A 88 0.95 -16.20 1.75
N GLY A 89 0.70 -16.85 0.61
CA GLY A 89 -0.57 -16.72 -0.12
C GLY A 89 -1.82 -17.04 0.72
N ARG A 90 -1.76 -18.02 1.63
CA ARG A 90 -2.87 -18.32 2.56
C ARG A 90 -3.15 -17.15 3.51
N TYR A 91 -2.11 -16.54 4.06
CA TYR A 91 -2.23 -15.37 4.93
C TYR A 91 -2.85 -14.20 4.17
N VAL A 92 -2.42 -13.97 2.92
CA VAL A 92 -3.01 -12.94 2.07
C VAL A 92 -4.50 -13.16 1.85
N ALA A 93 -4.92 -14.40 1.56
CA ALA A 93 -6.33 -14.73 1.40
C ALA A 93 -7.16 -14.48 2.68
N GLN A 94 -6.60 -14.75 3.86
CA GLN A 94 -7.27 -14.54 5.14
C GLN A 94 -7.38 -13.07 5.52
N VAL A 95 -6.31 -12.31 5.28
CA VAL A 95 -6.21 -10.92 5.74
C VAL A 95 -6.80 -9.95 4.74
N TYR A 96 -6.53 -10.13 3.45
CA TYR A 96 -6.93 -9.19 2.39
C TYR A 96 -8.03 -9.75 1.47
N GLY A 97 -8.23 -11.06 1.44
CA GLY A 97 -9.16 -11.72 0.51
C GLY A 97 -10.63 -11.65 0.90
N GLN A 98 -10.97 -11.02 2.04
CA GLN A 98 -12.36 -10.74 2.39
C GLN A 98 -12.78 -9.45 1.69
N ILE A 99 -13.63 -9.59 0.67
CA ILE A 99 -14.32 -8.50 -0.02
C ILE A 99 -15.75 -8.47 0.50
#